data_AF-A0A8T4XLZ4-F1
#
_entry.id   AF-A0A8T4XLZ4-F1
#
_cell.length_a   1.000
_cell.length_b   1.000
_cell.length_c   1.000
_cell.angle_alpha   90.00
_cell.angle_beta   90.00
_cell.angle_gamma   90.00
#
_symmetry.space_group_name_H-M   'P 1'
#
loop_
_entity.id
_entity.type
_entity.pdbx_description
1 polymer ?
#
loop_
_entity_poly.entity_id
_entity_poly.type
_entity_poly.pdbx_seq_one_letter_code
_entity_poly.pdbx_strand_id
1 'polypeptide(L)'
;MKKIILDTDIGTDVDDALALALAIKSRKDIELRAVTTVHGNVNLRAKIAKKILKISGLEYIPVAAEIAQPLMRDRPTLGFHST
;
A
#
# COMPACT_ATOMS: atom_id res chain seq x y z
N MET A 1 -12.05 2.84 18.07
CA MET A 1 -11.61 3.06 16.68
C MET A 1 -10.32 3.87 16.64
N LYS A 2 -9.24 3.26 16.17
CA LYS A 2 -7.93 3.87 15.94
C LYS A 2 -7.83 4.29 14.49
N LYS A 3 -7.50 5.55 14.24
CA LYS A 3 -7.30 6.10 12.90
C LYS A 3 -5.89 5.77 12.43
N ILE A 4 -5.76 5.24 11.21
CA ILE A 4 -4.46 4.89 10.65
C ILE A 4 -4.34 5.34 9.19
N ILE A 5 -3.10 5.59 8.78
CA ILE A 5 -2.65 5.55 7.39
C ILE A 5 -1.77 4.31 7.28
N LEU A 6 -1.98 3.50 6.24
CA LEU A 6 -1.14 2.33 5.98
C LEU A 6 -0.10 2.70 4.91
N ASP A 7 1.16 2.78 5.32
CA ASP A 7 2.30 2.93 4.42
C ASP A 7 2.93 1.55 4.17
N THR A 8 3.08 1.16 2.91
CA THR A 8 3.40 -0.23 2.55
C THR A 8 4.12 -0.33 1.21
N ASP A 9 4.99 -1.32 1.04
CA ASP A 9 5.52 -1.73 -0.25
C ASP A 9 4.76 -2.94 -0.82
N ILE A 10 3.43 -2.92 -0.73
CA ILE A 10 2.55 -4.00 -1.21
C ILE A 10 2.94 -4.56 -2.58
N GLY A 11 3.01 -5.89 -2.66
CA GLY A 11 3.42 -6.63 -3.86
C GLY A 11 4.90 -7.01 -3.90
N THR A 12 5.67 -6.76 -2.84
CA THR A 12 6.98 -7.40 -2.63
C THR A 12 6.80 -8.81 -2.08
N ASP A 13 5.97 -8.95 -1.05
CA ASP A 13 5.56 -10.20 -0.42
C ASP A 13 4.04 -10.20 -0.17
N VAL A 14 3.56 -11.22 0.54
CA VAL A 14 2.12 -11.47 0.74
C VAL A 14 1.55 -10.73 1.96
N ASP A 15 2.38 -10.42 2.95
CA ASP A 15 1.92 -9.91 4.24
C ASP A 15 1.39 -8.48 4.17
N ASP A 16 1.89 -7.64 3.27
CA ASP A 16 1.31 -6.32 3.01
C ASP A 16 -0.17 -6.40 2.58
N ALA A 17 -0.48 -7.34 1.68
CA ALA A 17 -1.84 -7.54 1.20
C ALA A 17 -2.74 -8.09 2.32
N LEU A 18 -2.20 -8.96 3.17
CA LEU A 18 -2.88 -9.44 4.37
C LEU A 18 -3.12 -8.33 5.39
N ALA A 19 -2.15 -7.43 5.60
CA ALA A 19 -2.28 -6.29 6.49
C ALA A 19 -3.39 -5.33 6.03
N LEU A 20 -3.42 -4.99 4.73
CA LEU A 20 -4.49 -4.19 4.14
C LEU A 20 -5.86 -4.89 4.28
N ALA A 21 -5.94 -6.18 3.97
CA ALA A 21 -7.17 -6.96 4.11
C ALA A 21 -7.67 -7.00 5.56
N LEU A 22 -6.76 -7.18 6.53
CA LEU A 22 -7.09 -7.19 7.95
C LEU A 22 -7.57 -5.81 8.41
N ALA A 23 -6.91 -4.71 8.02
CA ALA A 23 -7.37 -3.36 8.32
C ALA A 23 -8.79 -3.09 7.77
N ILE A 24 -9.08 -3.57 6.56
CA ILE A 24 -10.41 -3.51 5.92
C ILE A 24 -11.46 -4.34 6.68
N LYS A 25 -11.08 -5.47 7.28
CA LYS A 25 -12.01 -6.34 8.03
C LYS A 25 -12.22 -5.84 9.46
N SER A 26 -11.21 -5.26 10.09
CA SER A 26 -11.22 -4.80 11.48
C SER A 26 -11.86 -3.42 11.68
N ARG A 27 -12.91 -3.07 10.93
CA ARG A 27 -13.54 -1.72 10.94
C ARG A 27 -14.14 -1.29 12.28
N LYS A 28 -14.37 -2.22 13.19
CA LYS A 28 -14.82 -1.92 14.57
C LYS A 28 -13.71 -1.28 15.40
N ASP A 29 -12.46 -1.61 15.08
CA ASP A 29 -11.28 -1.21 15.84
C ASP A 29 -10.41 -0.23 15.06
N ILE A 30 -10.43 -0.28 13.73
CA ILE A 30 -9.57 0.48 12.82
C ILE A 30 -10.41 1.33 11.86
N GLU A 31 -9.99 2.59 11.70
CA GLU A 31 -10.48 3.49 10.67
C GLU A 31 -9.34 3.80 9.69
N LEU A 32 -9.30 3.08 8.57
CA LEU A 32 -8.30 3.27 7.52
C LEU A 32 -8.59 4.57 6.75
N ARG A 33 -7.69 5.55 6.85
CA ARG A 33 -7.87 6.89 6.26
C ARG A 33 -7.23 7.05 4.89
N ALA A 34 -6.13 6.35 4.64
CA ALA A 34 -5.40 6.37 3.39
C ALA A 34 -4.46 5.17 3.30
N VAL A 35 -4.04 4.85 2.08
CA VAL A 35 -2.91 3.95 1.82
C VAL A 35 -1.85 4.73 1.04
N THR A 36 -0.60 4.66 1.49
CA THR A 36 0.56 5.20 0.78
C THR A 36 1.44 4.03 0.34
N THR A 37 2.06 4.15 -0.84
CA THR A 37 2.95 3.10 -1.34
C THR A 37 4.33 3.63 -1.64
N VAL A 38 5.35 2.95 -1.12
CA VAL A 38 6.76 3.33 -1.20
C VAL A 38 7.60 2.20 -1.81
N HIS A 39 8.88 2.50 -2.07
CA HIS A 39 9.93 1.56 -2.48
C HIS A 39 9.70 0.82 -3.82
N GLY A 40 10.59 1.02 -4.80
CA GLY A 40 10.49 0.35 -6.11
C GLY A 40 9.35 0.90 -6.97
N ASN A 41 8.58 0.02 -7.61
CA ASN A 41 7.53 0.43 -8.57
C ASN A 41 6.25 0.92 -7.86
N VAL A 42 6.32 2.08 -7.21
CA VAL A 42 5.21 2.70 -6.44
C VAL A 42 3.91 2.83 -7.23
N ASN A 43 3.98 3.04 -8.54
CA ASN A 43 2.79 3.12 -9.40
C ASN A 43 2.08 1.76 -9.52
N LEU A 44 2.83 0.67 -9.68
CA LEU A 44 2.28 -0.68 -9.68
C LEU A 44 1.69 -1.02 -8.30
N ARG A 45 2.42 -0.71 -7.22
CA ARG A 45 1.96 -0.97 -5.85
C ARG A 45 0.65 -0.22 -5.53
N ALA A 46 0.56 1.05 -5.90
CA ALA A 46 -0.67 1.82 -5.77
C ALA A 46 -1.83 1.22 -6.57
N LYS A 47 -1.59 0.64 -7.76
CA LYS A 47 -2.62 -0.08 -8.53
C LYS A 47 -3.09 -1.35 -7.80
N ILE A 48 -2.17 -2.10 -7.17
CA ILE A 48 -2.50 -3.28 -6.35
C ILE A 48 -3.39 -2.87 -5.16
N ALA A 49 -2.97 -1.86 -4.39
CA ALA A 49 -3.74 -1.35 -3.25
C ALA A 49 -5.14 -0.88 -3.68
N LYS A 50 -5.24 -0.08 -4.76
CA LYS A 50 -6.51 0.37 -5.35
C LYS A 50 -7.41 -0.80 -5.75
N LYS A 51 -6.84 -1.87 -6.33
CA LYS A 51 -7.61 -3.06 -6.72
C LYS A 51 -8.21 -3.79 -5.51
N ILE A 52 -7.44 -3.94 -4.43
CA ILE A 52 -7.91 -4.57 -3.18
C ILE A 52 -9.03 -3.74 -2.54
N LEU A 53 -8.84 -2.42 -2.44
CA LEU A 53 -9.87 -1.49 -1.94
C LEU A 53 -11.13 -1.53 -2.80
N LYS A 54 -10.98 -1.59 -4.13
CA LYS A 54 -12.09 -1.71 -5.08
C LYS A 54 -12.90 -2.98 -4.89
N ILE A 55 -12.24 -4.13 -4.83
CA ILE A 55 -12.92 -5.42 -4.57
C ILE A 55 -13.64 -5.41 -3.22
N SER A 56 -13.15 -4.61 -2.26
CA SER A 56 -13.74 -4.46 -0.93
C SER A 56 -14.84 -3.40 -0.84
N GLY A 57 -15.18 -2.70 -1.93
CA GLY A 57 -16.17 -1.61 -1.93
C GLY A 57 -15.71 -0.34 -1.20
N LEU A 58 -14.40 -0.11 -1.10
CA LEU A 58 -13.78 1.00 -0.37
C LEU A 58 -12.97 1.93 -1.29
N GLU A 59 -13.47 2.13 -2.52
CA GLU A 59 -12.81 2.96 -3.56
C GLU A 59 -12.64 4.43 -3.15
N TYR A 60 -13.37 4.89 -2.13
CA TYR A 60 -13.27 6.25 -1.59
C TYR A 60 -12.03 6.48 -0.71
N ILE A 61 -11.35 5.43 -0.26
CA ILE A 61 -10.13 5.56 0.53
C ILE A 61 -9.00 6.00 -0.42
N PRO A 62 -8.35 7.16 -0.18
CA PRO A 62 -7.31 7.65 -1.07
C PRO A 62 -6.08 6.73 -1.03
N VAL A 63 -5.48 6.55 -2.21
CA VAL A 63 -4.21 5.83 -2.39
C VAL A 63 -3.22 6.74 -3.10
N ALA A 64 -2.07 7.00 -2.47
CA ALA A 64 -0.98 7.79 -3.04
C ALA A 64 0.24 6.92 -3.34
N ALA A 65 0.80 7.09 -4.54
CA ALA A 65 2.10 6.54 -4.90
C ALA A 65 3.18 7.56 -4.49
N GLU A 66 4.09 7.17 -3.60
CA GLU A 66 5.08 8.07 -3.02
C GLU A 66 6.50 7.81 -3.57
N ILE A 67 7.51 7.76 -2.70
CA ILE A 67 8.92 7.78 -3.09
C ILE A 67 9.39 6.36 -3.44
N ALA A 68 9.88 6.20 -4.67
CA ALA A 68 10.41 4.93 -5.17
C ALA A 68 11.80 4.58 -4.60
N GLN A 69 12.66 5.58 -4.39
CA GLN A 69 14.05 5.37 -3.99
C GLN A 69 14.25 5.59 -2.48
N PRO A 70 15.07 4.75 -1.81
CA PRO A 70 15.52 5.04 -0.45
C PRO A 70 16.25 6.38 -0.39
N LEU A 71 16.16 7.06 0.76
CA LEU A 71 16.78 8.38 0.94
C LEU A 71 18.29 8.38 0.68
N MET A 72 19.00 7.34 1.16
CA MET A 72 20.45 7.21 1.00
C MET A 72 20.88 6.59 -0.34
N ARG A 73 19.95 5.98 -1.08
CA ARG A 73 20.21 5.27 -2.35
C ARG A 73 21.32 4.20 -2.27
N ASP A 74 21.59 3.70 -1.07
CA ASP A 74 22.61 2.71 -0.75
C ASP A 74 22.11 1.27 -0.91
N ARG A 75 20.81 1.10 -1.20
CA ARG A 75 20.18 -0.18 -1.49
C ARG A 75 19.54 -0.19 -2.87
N PRO A 76 19.66 -1.31 -3.62
CA PRO A 76 18.91 -1.48 -4.85
C PRO A 76 17.41 -1.45 -4.53
N THR A 77 16.63 -0.77 -5.36
CA THR A 77 15.17 -0.85 -5.30
C THR A 77 14.73 -2.23 -5.76
N LEU A 78 14.09 -2.97 -4.87
CA LEU A 78 13.49 -4.27 -5.20
C LEU A 78 12.14 -4.03 -5.90
N GLY A 79 11.83 -4.87 -6.88
CA GLY A 79 10.62 -4.78 -7.68
C GLY A 79 10.92 -4.59 -9.17
N PHE A 80 10.02 -5.11 -10.00
CA PHE A 80 10.12 -5.17 -11.46
C PHE A 80 10.56 -3.82 -12.05
N HIS A 81 11.76 -3.81 -12.61
CA HIS A 81 12.24 -2.72 -13.44
C HIS A 81 11.37 -2.74 -14.69
N SER A 82 10.56 -1.71 -14.89
CA SER A 82 10.03 -1.44 -16.22
C SER A 82 11.23 -1.03 -17.07
N THR A 83 11.67 -1.94 -17.94
CA THR A 83 12.40 -1.58 -19.16
C THR A 83 11.63 -0.56 -19.96
#